data_AF-A0A7D7LU73-F1
#
_entry.id   AF-A0A7D7LU73-F1
#
_cell.length_a   1.000
_cell.length_b   1.000
_cell.length_c   1.000
_cell.angle_alpha   90.00
_cell.angle_beta   90.00
_cell.angle_gamma   90.00
#
_symmetry.space_group_name_H-M   'P 1'
#
loop_
_entity.id
_entity.type
_entity.pdbx_description
1 polymer ?
#
loop_
_entity_poly.entity_id
_entity_poly.type
_entity_poly.pdbx_seq_one_letter_code
_entity_poly.pdbx_strand_id
1 'polypeptide(L)'
;MSATSPTYALRKKLPANALGNVLFSLGMVAKVPYFGTVLPVVQEMEPGYCKVTAPNWFGVHNHIGTFHAIAACNLAEAAMGMLMEATTPTSHRWIPKAMQTSYLTKATTRLTAEARLAEPIDFETVTAGTDVTVSVRIVDAKGVEVVHCDITTWVTPK
;
A
#
# COMPACT_ATOMS: atom_id res chain seq x y z
N MET A 1 -6.47 -5.30 24.18
CA MET A 1 -6.26 -4.58 22.91
C MET A 1 -4.93 -5.05 22.34
N SER A 2 -4.93 -5.77 21.23
CA SER A 2 -3.68 -6.17 20.57
C SER A 2 -2.87 -4.93 20.23
N ALA A 3 -1.60 -4.89 20.64
CA ALA A 3 -0.74 -3.75 20.37
C ALA A 3 -0.58 -3.58 18.85
N THR A 4 -0.79 -2.36 18.39
CA THR A 4 -0.67 -1.98 16.97
C THR A 4 0.80 -1.79 16.60
N SER A 5 1.11 -1.86 15.30
CA SER A 5 2.50 -1.66 14.86
C SER A 5 3.00 -0.26 15.21
N PRO A 6 4.32 -0.08 15.46
CA PRO A 6 4.92 1.23 15.69
C PRO A 6 4.65 2.22 14.54
N THR A 7 4.60 1.71 13.30
CA THR A 7 4.30 2.50 12.10
C THR A 7 2.90 3.09 12.16
N TYR A 8 1.90 2.26 12.50
CA TYR A 8 0.52 2.74 12.61
C TYR A 8 0.30 3.65 13.83
N ALA A 9 0.94 3.35 14.95
CA ALA A 9 0.94 4.22 16.12
C ALA A 9 1.52 5.61 15.81
N LEU A 10 2.61 5.68 15.04
CA LEU A 10 3.18 6.95 14.57
C LEU A 10 2.21 7.69 13.63
N ARG A 11 1.58 7.00 12.67
CA ARG A 11 0.59 7.60 11.77
C ARG A 11 -0.57 8.26 12.52
N LYS A 12 -1.04 7.66 13.62
CA LYS A 12 -2.12 8.21 14.46
C LYS A 12 -1.72 9.45 15.27
N LYS A 13 -0.42 9.66 15.52
CA LYS A 13 0.09 10.84 16.23
C LYS A 13 0.24 12.06 15.34
N LEU A 14 0.33 11.88 14.02
CA LEU A 14 0.46 12.97 13.07
C LEU A 14 -0.90 13.60 12.74
N PRO A 15 -0.95 14.90 12.43
CA PRO A 15 -2.19 15.57 12.03
C PRO A 15 -2.83 14.89 10.82
N ALA A 16 -4.16 14.74 10.84
CA ALA A 16 -4.93 14.20 9.71
C ALA A 16 -5.16 15.27 8.63
N ASN A 17 -4.07 15.80 8.08
CA ASN A 17 -4.09 16.81 7.02
C ASN A 17 -2.94 16.57 6.03
N ALA A 18 -2.87 17.39 4.97
CA ALA A 18 -1.86 17.25 3.92
C ALA A 18 -0.42 17.27 4.47
N LEU A 19 -0.12 18.12 5.46
CA LEU A 19 1.22 18.19 6.06
C LEU A 19 1.56 16.90 6.81
N GLY A 20 0.63 16.37 7.62
CA GLY A 20 0.84 15.12 8.34
C GLY A 20 1.01 13.93 7.39
N ASN A 21 0.25 13.88 6.30
CA ASN A 21 0.38 12.85 5.26
C ASN A 21 1.75 12.91 4.58
N VAL A 22 2.25 14.10 4.25
CA VAL A 22 3.59 14.28 3.66
C VAL A 22 4.68 13.87 4.65
N LEU A 23 4.63 14.35 5.90
CA LEU A 23 5.62 14.01 6.93
C LEU A 23 5.67 12.50 7.20
N PHE A 24 4.51 11.85 7.29
CA PHE A 24 4.44 10.40 7.44
C PHE A 24 5.09 9.68 6.24
N SER A 25 4.74 10.10 5.03
CA SER A 25 5.23 9.48 3.79
C SER A 25 6.75 9.66 3.61
N LEU A 26 7.31 10.79 4.04
CA LEU A 26 8.76 11.00 4.10
C LEU A 26 9.44 10.02 5.06
N GLY A 27 8.86 9.80 6.24
CA GLY A 27 9.36 8.80 7.19
C GLY A 27 9.27 7.37 6.64
N MET A 28 8.17 7.03 5.96
CA MET A 28 8.00 5.76 5.26
C MET A 28 9.10 5.56 4.19
N VAL A 29 9.34 6.55 3.34
CA VAL A 29 10.38 6.51 2.30
C VAL A 29 11.78 6.43 2.91
N ALA A 30 12.06 7.13 4.01
CA ALA A 30 13.34 7.00 4.70
C ALA A 30 13.60 5.57 5.19
N LYS A 31 12.55 4.84 5.62
CA LYS A 31 12.65 3.44 6.04
C LYS A 31 12.71 2.46 4.87
N VAL A 32 12.01 2.75 3.78
CA VAL A 32 11.97 1.91 2.57
C VAL A 32 12.26 2.79 1.33
N PRO A 33 13.54 3.07 1.03
CA PRO A 33 13.94 4.07 0.03
C PRO A 33 13.38 3.84 -1.38
N TYR A 34 13.17 2.58 -1.78
CA TYR A 34 12.67 2.25 -3.11
C TYR A 34 11.26 2.79 -3.37
N PHE A 35 10.43 2.95 -2.33
CA PHE A 35 9.12 3.61 -2.47
C PHE A 35 9.26 5.06 -2.92
N GLY A 36 10.35 5.75 -2.58
CA GLY A 36 10.59 7.12 -2.99
C GLY A 36 10.61 7.33 -4.52
N THR A 37 10.85 6.27 -5.31
CA THR A 37 10.88 6.35 -6.78
C THR A 37 9.53 6.71 -7.41
N VAL A 38 8.41 6.49 -6.71
CA VAL A 38 7.07 6.84 -7.20
C VAL A 38 6.44 8.04 -6.49
N LEU A 39 7.18 8.70 -5.61
CA LEU A 39 6.72 9.83 -4.80
C LEU A 39 5.35 9.57 -4.10
N PRO A 40 5.22 8.46 -3.35
CA PRO A 40 3.96 8.06 -2.76
C PRO A 40 3.58 8.98 -1.60
N VAL A 41 2.30 9.27 -1.48
CA VAL A 41 1.72 9.97 -0.33
C VAL A 41 0.58 9.15 0.25
N VAL A 42 0.76 8.67 1.47
CA VAL A 42 -0.25 7.92 2.22
C VAL A 42 -1.32 8.89 2.71
N GLN A 43 -2.53 8.77 2.17
CA GLN A 43 -3.67 9.63 2.51
C GLN A 43 -4.43 9.09 3.72
N GLU A 44 -4.75 7.79 3.67
CA GLU A 44 -5.55 7.08 4.66
C GLU A 44 -4.86 5.76 5.00
N MET A 45 -4.87 5.38 6.27
CA MET A 45 -4.24 4.15 6.77
C MET A 45 -4.99 3.73 8.01
N GLU A 46 -5.67 2.59 7.94
CA GLU A 46 -6.52 2.03 8.99
C GLU A 46 -6.47 0.49 8.90
N PRO A 47 -6.80 -0.25 9.98
CA PRO A 47 -6.90 -1.69 9.89
C PRO A 47 -7.86 -2.11 8.76
N GLY A 48 -7.36 -2.94 7.83
CA GLY A 48 -8.11 -3.42 6.67
C GLY A 48 -8.15 -2.48 5.47
N TYR A 49 -7.59 -1.26 5.54
CA TYR A 49 -7.63 -0.30 4.43
C TYR A 49 -6.44 0.66 4.39
N CYS A 50 -5.92 0.93 3.20
CA CYS A 50 -4.97 2.00 2.97
C CYS A 50 -5.18 2.67 1.61
N LYS A 51 -4.95 3.98 1.56
CA LYS A 51 -5.02 4.79 0.35
C LYS A 51 -3.72 5.55 0.15
N VAL A 52 -3.10 5.37 -1.01
CA VAL A 52 -1.82 6.00 -1.38
C VAL A 52 -1.94 6.64 -2.76
N THR A 53 -1.44 7.87 -2.90
CA THR A 53 -1.43 8.59 -4.18
C THR A 53 0.00 8.72 -4.72
N ALA A 54 0.17 8.71 -6.04
CA ALA A 54 1.42 9.04 -6.71
C ALA A 54 1.19 10.00 -7.89
N PRO A 55 2.01 11.05 -8.07
CA PRO A 55 1.92 11.94 -9.22
C PRO A 55 2.34 11.22 -10.51
N ASN A 56 1.79 11.63 -11.65
CA ASN A 56 2.34 11.27 -12.96
C ASN A 56 3.40 12.30 -13.35
N TRP A 57 4.66 11.88 -13.40
CA TRP A 57 5.80 12.74 -13.67
C TRP A 57 6.87 11.98 -14.45
N PHE A 58 7.82 12.70 -15.06
CA PHE A 58 8.77 12.09 -16.01
C PHE A 58 9.55 10.89 -15.45
N GLY A 59 9.83 10.85 -14.14
CA GLY A 59 10.55 9.74 -13.49
C GLY A 59 9.76 8.43 -13.41
N VAL A 60 8.44 8.46 -13.61
CA VAL A 60 7.58 7.26 -13.63
C VAL A 60 6.99 6.99 -15.01
N HIS A 61 7.47 7.65 -16.07
CA HIS A 61 6.97 7.40 -17.42
C HIS A 61 7.59 6.14 -18.04
N ASN A 62 6.79 5.42 -18.84
CA ASN A 62 7.27 4.40 -19.76
C ASN A 62 7.60 4.99 -21.14
N HIS A 63 8.03 4.11 -22.06
CA HIS A 63 8.43 4.47 -23.44
C HIS A 63 7.31 5.11 -24.29
N ILE A 64 6.04 5.07 -23.85
CA ILE A 64 4.91 5.75 -24.51
C ILE A 64 4.39 6.95 -23.71
N GLY A 65 5.13 7.43 -22.71
CA GLY A 65 4.78 8.64 -21.94
C GLY A 65 3.60 8.47 -20.98
N THR A 66 3.32 7.26 -20.54
CA THR A 66 2.27 6.95 -19.54
C THR A 66 2.88 6.41 -18.25
N PHE A 67 2.12 6.38 -17.16
CA PHE A 67 2.59 5.84 -15.88
C PHE A 67 3.08 4.40 -16.05
N HIS A 68 4.32 4.15 -15.65
CA HIS A 68 5.02 2.89 -15.90
C HIS A 68 4.39 1.74 -15.12
N ALA A 69 4.23 0.58 -15.77
CA ALA A 69 3.64 -0.63 -15.19
C ALA A 69 4.26 -1.00 -13.83
N ILE A 70 5.59 -1.13 -13.77
CA ILE A 70 6.30 -1.45 -12.52
C ILE A 70 6.24 -0.32 -11.48
N ALA A 71 6.09 0.95 -11.90
CA ALA A 71 5.87 2.03 -10.95
C ALA A 71 4.48 1.90 -10.31
N ALA A 72 3.46 1.47 -11.07
CA ALA A 72 2.14 1.17 -10.52
C ALA A 72 2.20 -0.02 -9.56
N CYS A 73 2.99 -1.06 -9.86
CA CYS A 73 3.25 -2.15 -8.92
C CYS A 73 3.93 -1.66 -7.63
N ASN A 74 4.91 -0.76 -7.73
CA ASN A 74 5.58 -0.18 -6.55
C ASN A 74 4.59 0.64 -5.68
N LEU A 75 3.68 1.38 -6.32
CA LEU A 75 2.60 2.07 -5.62
C LEU A 75 1.64 1.06 -4.94
N ALA A 76 1.32 -0.05 -5.60
CA ALA A 76 0.48 -1.10 -5.04
C ALA A 76 1.12 -1.71 -3.79
N GLU A 77 2.41 -2.04 -3.88
CA GLU A 77 3.21 -2.61 -2.79
C GLU A 77 3.29 -1.67 -1.59
N ALA A 78 3.47 -0.36 -1.83
CA ALA A 78 3.45 0.64 -0.76
C ALA A 78 2.09 0.69 -0.05
N ALA A 79 0.98 0.67 -0.80
CA ALA A 79 -0.36 0.68 -0.23
C ALA A 79 -0.67 -0.60 0.56
N MET A 80 -0.33 -1.76 0.01
CA MET A 80 -0.45 -3.05 0.70
C MET A 80 0.39 -3.06 1.98
N GLY A 81 1.64 -2.62 1.93
CA GLY A 81 2.52 -2.64 3.08
C GLY A 81 2.03 -1.75 4.21
N MET A 82 1.53 -0.55 3.90
CA MET A 82 0.93 0.33 4.90
C MET A 82 -0.38 -0.24 5.47
N LEU A 83 -1.19 -0.92 4.66
CA LEU A 83 -2.35 -1.67 5.15
C LEU A 83 -1.91 -2.75 6.13
N MET A 84 -0.91 -3.56 5.80
CA MET A 84 -0.45 -4.66 6.66
C MET A 84 0.20 -4.15 7.96
N GLU A 85 0.90 -3.01 7.91
CA GLU A 85 1.39 -2.31 9.10
C GLU A 85 0.24 -1.81 10.00
N ALA A 86 -0.87 -1.35 9.43
CA ALA A 86 -2.04 -0.93 10.20
C ALA A 86 -2.81 -2.10 10.81
N THR A 87 -2.83 -3.23 10.11
CA THR A 87 -3.73 -4.35 10.36
C THR A 87 -3.10 -5.44 11.23
N THR A 88 -1.82 -5.75 11.01
CA THR A 88 -1.15 -6.85 11.69
C THR A 88 -0.76 -6.47 13.12
N PRO A 89 -1.24 -7.21 14.14
CA PRO A 89 -0.86 -6.95 15.52
C PRO A 89 0.61 -7.28 15.77
N THR A 90 1.22 -6.70 16.81
CA THR A 90 2.64 -6.93 17.10
C THR A 90 2.98 -8.38 17.44
N SER A 91 1.99 -9.19 17.85
CA SER A 91 2.13 -10.64 18.07
C SER A 91 2.41 -11.43 16.79
N HIS A 92 2.20 -10.82 15.61
CA HIS A 92 2.43 -11.43 14.31
C HIS A 92 3.45 -10.64 13.50
N ARG A 93 4.03 -11.29 12.49
CA ARG A 93 4.83 -10.68 11.43
C ARG A 93 4.23 -11.05 10.07
N TRP A 94 4.49 -10.22 9.08
CA TRP A 94 4.05 -10.44 7.71
C TRP A 94 5.20 -10.20 6.72
N ILE A 95 5.14 -10.83 5.55
CA ILE A 95 6.05 -10.58 4.43
C ILE A 95 5.33 -10.82 3.09
N PRO A 96 5.53 -9.99 2.05
CA PRO A 96 5.01 -10.28 0.72
C PRO A 96 5.54 -11.61 0.17
N LYS A 97 4.66 -12.42 -0.43
CA LYS A 97 4.98 -13.73 -1.04
C LYS A 97 4.78 -13.75 -2.55
N ALA A 98 3.73 -13.10 -3.04
CA ALA A 98 3.40 -13.07 -4.45
C ALA A 98 2.58 -11.82 -4.78
N MET A 99 2.60 -11.41 -6.05
CA MET A 99 1.76 -10.35 -6.58
C MET A 99 1.28 -10.76 -7.97
N GLN A 100 -0.03 -10.73 -8.18
CA GLN A 100 -0.65 -10.87 -9.49
C GLN A 100 -1.16 -9.49 -9.93
N THR A 101 -0.77 -9.04 -11.12
CA THR A 101 -1.09 -7.70 -11.62
C THR A 101 -1.81 -7.80 -12.97
N SER A 102 -2.92 -7.06 -13.10
CA SER A 102 -3.65 -6.87 -14.34
C SER A 102 -3.55 -5.41 -14.79
N TYR A 103 -3.02 -5.16 -15.98
CA TYR A 103 -2.97 -3.83 -16.59
C TYR A 103 -4.21 -3.65 -17.48
N LEU A 104 -5.21 -2.90 -16.99
CA LEU A 104 -6.53 -2.83 -17.60
C LEU A 104 -6.60 -1.79 -18.72
N THR A 105 -6.00 -0.62 -18.49
CA THR A 105 -5.89 0.45 -19.50
C THR A 105 -4.70 1.35 -19.19
N LYS A 106 -4.37 2.23 -20.15
CA LYS A 106 -3.22 3.15 -20.01
C LYS A 106 -3.47 4.17 -18.90
N ALA A 107 -2.48 4.33 -18.02
CA ALA A 107 -2.49 5.31 -16.94
C ALA A 107 -1.88 6.64 -17.40
N THR A 108 -2.71 7.65 -17.68
CA THR A 108 -2.26 8.94 -18.24
C THR A 108 -2.24 10.09 -17.23
N THR A 109 -2.74 9.87 -16.01
CA THR A 109 -2.80 10.88 -14.94
C THR A 109 -2.10 10.39 -13.68
N ARG A 110 -2.09 11.21 -12.63
CA ARG A 110 -1.77 10.73 -11.27
C ARG A 110 -2.61 9.50 -10.91
N LEU A 111 -2.08 8.65 -10.05
CA LEU A 111 -2.72 7.41 -9.64
C LEU A 111 -3.05 7.44 -8.14
N THR A 112 -4.12 6.75 -7.78
CA THR A 112 -4.51 6.46 -6.40
C THR A 112 -4.66 4.94 -6.26
N ALA A 113 -3.88 4.33 -5.37
CA ALA A 113 -4.01 2.94 -4.99
C ALA A 113 -4.84 2.82 -3.71
N GLU A 114 -5.89 2.02 -3.76
CA GLU A 114 -6.77 1.67 -2.64
C GLU A 114 -6.58 0.19 -2.32
N ALA A 115 -5.86 -0.09 -1.23
CA ALA A 115 -5.60 -1.43 -0.74
C ALA A 115 -6.68 -1.82 0.29
N ARG A 116 -7.19 -3.05 0.17
CA ARG A 116 -8.14 -3.68 1.10
C ARG A 116 -7.74 -5.12 1.34
N LEU A 117 -7.98 -5.63 2.55
CA LEU A 117 -7.97 -7.08 2.74
C LEU A 117 -9.02 -7.70 1.80
N ALA A 118 -8.64 -8.73 1.05
CA ALA A 118 -9.57 -9.45 0.19
C ALA A 118 -10.64 -10.16 1.03
N GLU A 119 -10.24 -10.67 2.20
CA GLU A 119 -11.10 -11.31 3.19
C GLU A 119 -10.74 -10.84 4.60
N PRO A 120 -11.70 -10.73 5.53
CA PRO A 120 -11.42 -10.46 6.93
C PRO A 120 -10.48 -11.50 7.54
N ILE A 121 -9.63 -11.09 8.47
CA ILE A 121 -8.72 -11.98 9.19
C ILE A 121 -8.90 -11.84 10.70
N ASP A 122 -9.04 -12.98 11.38
CA ASP A 122 -8.93 -13.06 12.83
C ASP A 122 -7.55 -13.58 13.23
N PHE A 123 -6.68 -12.67 13.66
CA PHE A 123 -5.31 -12.99 14.06
C PHE A 123 -5.23 -13.90 15.29
N GLU A 124 -6.28 -14.04 16.11
CA GLU A 124 -6.26 -14.98 17.24
C GLU A 124 -6.30 -16.44 16.77
N THR A 125 -6.85 -16.69 15.58
CA THR A 125 -6.91 -18.03 14.97
C THR A 125 -5.65 -18.42 14.21
N VAL A 126 -4.77 -17.45 13.92
CA VAL A 126 -3.53 -17.65 13.17
C VAL A 126 -2.46 -18.23 14.10
N THR A 127 -2.43 -19.55 14.25
CA THR A 127 -1.46 -20.27 15.09
C THR A 127 -0.27 -20.84 14.31
N ALA A 128 -0.36 -20.84 12.98
CA ALA A 128 0.70 -21.20 12.05
C ALA A 128 0.70 -20.21 10.88
N GLY A 129 1.68 -20.34 9.98
CA GLY A 129 1.75 -19.46 8.83
C GLY A 129 0.56 -19.60 7.89
N THR A 130 -0.03 -18.48 7.48
CA THR A 130 -1.14 -18.42 6.54
C THR A 130 -0.94 -17.34 5.49
N ASP A 131 -1.52 -17.57 4.31
CA ASP A 131 -1.60 -16.57 3.27
C ASP A 131 -2.74 -15.58 3.56
N VAL A 132 -2.47 -14.30 3.32
CA VAL A 132 -3.42 -13.18 3.46
C VAL A 132 -3.29 -12.31 2.22
N THR A 133 -4.36 -12.24 1.44
CA THR A 133 -4.39 -11.48 0.18
C THR A 133 -4.89 -10.06 0.42
N VAL A 134 -4.15 -9.10 -0.12
CA VAL A 134 -4.53 -7.69 -0.18
C VAL A 134 -4.85 -7.35 -1.63
N SER A 135 -6.12 -7.01 -1.87
CA SER A 135 -6.59 -6.52 -3.17
C SER A 135 -6.33 -5.02 -3.27
N VAL A 136 -5.63 -4.60 -4.31
CA VAL A 136 -5.26 -3.20 -4.57
C VAL A 136 -5.85 -2.73 -5.88
N ARG A 137 -6.80 -1.82 -5.77
CA ARG A 137 -7.44 -1.13 -6.89
C ARG A 137 -6.70 0.17 -7.18
N ILE A 138 -6.14 0.33 -8.38
CA ILE A 138 -5.43 1.55 -8.78
C ILE A 138 -6.25 2.33 -9.80
N VAL A 139 -6.65 3.55 -9.42
CA VAL A 139 -7.44 4.45 -10.25
C VAL A 139 -6.70 5.67 -10.73
N ASP A 140 -7.09 6.14 -11.91
CA ASP A 140 -6.68 7.42 -12.46
C ASP A 140 -7.46 8.60 -11.81
N ALA A 141 -7.19 9.83 -12.24
CA ALA A 141 -7.84 11.03 -11.73
C ALA A 141 -9.34 11.13 -12.08
N LYS A 142 -9.84 10.28 -12.99
CA LYS A 142 -11.24 10.18 -13.39
C LYS A 142 -11.97 9.03 -12.66
N GLY A 143 -11.28 8.29 -11.79
CA GLY A 143 -11.82 7.15 -11.05
C GLY A 143 -11.85 5.84 -11.84
N VAL A 144 -11.25 5.81 -13.05
CA VAL A 144 -11.15 4.60 -13.88
C VAL A 144 -10.04 3.72 -13.30
N GLU A 145 -10.34 2.44 -13.09
CA GLU A 145 -9.33 1.48 -12.69
C GLU A 145 -8.42 1.17 -13.86
N VAL A 146 -7.13 1.46 -13.68
CA VAL A 146 -6.12 1.30 -14.73
C VAL A 146 -5.22 0.09 -14.48
N VAL A 147 -5.04 -0.28 -13.21
CA VAL A 147 -4.27 -1.44 -12.76
C VAL A 147 -4.99 -2.07 -11.57
N HIS A 148 -5.02 -3.39 -11.55
CA HIS A 148 -5.48 -4.17 -10.40
C HIS A 148 -4.33 -5.07 -9.92
N CYS A 149 -4.09 -5.15 -8.62
CA CYS A 149 -3.09 -6.05 -8.04
C CYS A 149 -3.66 -6.84 -6.87
N ASP A 150 -3.51 -8.16 -6.89
CA ASP A 150 -3.67 -9.00 -5.71
C ASP A 150 -2.29 -9.36 -5.16
N ILE A 151 -1.99 -8.92 -3.93
CA ILE A 151 -0.70 -9.16 -3.29
C ILE A 151 -0.92 -10.14 -2.13
N THR A 152 -0.35 -11.34 -2.25
CA THR A 152 -0.36 -12.35 -1.21
C THR A 152 0.76 -12.07 -0.22
N THR A 153 0.41 -12.00 1.06
CA THR A 153 1.35 -11.87 2.17
C THR A 153 1.33 -13.11 3.04
N TRP A 154 2.49 -13.47 3.60
CA TRP A 154 2.63 -14.55 4.57
C TRP A 154 2.55 -13.99 5.97
N VAL A 155 1.53 -14.34 6.74
CA VAL A 155 1.38 -13.94 8.13
C VAL A 155 1.75 -15.10 9.04
N THR A 156 2.57 -14.85 10.04
CA THR A 156 3.01 -15.85 11.04
C THR A 156 3.05 -15.27 12.44
N PRO A 157 2.77 -16.06 13.49
CA PRO A 157 3.07 -15.67 14.87
C PRO A 157 4.55 -15.34 15.06
N LYS A 158 4.85 -14.34 15.90
CA LYS A 158 6.22 -13.99 16.29
C LYS A 158 6.74 -14.88 17.41
#